data_AF-A0AA44LIX2-F1
#
_entry.id   AF-A0AA44LIX2-F1
#
_cell.length_a   1.000
_cell.length_b   1.000
_cell.length_c   1.000
_cell.angle_alpha   90.00
_cell.angle_beta   90.00
_cell.angle_gamma   90.00
#
_symmetry.space_group_name_H-M   'P 1'
#
loop_
_entity.id
_entity.type
_entity.pdbx_description
1 polymer ?
#
loop_
_entity_poly.entity_id
_entity_poly.type
_entity_poly.pdbx_seq_one_letter_code
_entity_poly.pdbx_strand_id
1 'polypeptide(L)'
;MAKLLNLQEWANSTYSTPPSLSTLRRWAREGRIYPAPELHGKEYKVQPDAIYVDPSKKNLRPKSKRLALPTGGTLLERLTHGEKASTLRR
;
A
#
# COMPACT_ATOMS: atom_id res chain seq x y z
N MET A 1 2.57 18.35 -6.19
CA MET A 1 3.76 17.81 -5.50
C MET A 1 3.42 17.73 -4.02
N ALA A 2 3.37 16.53 -3.44
CA ALA A 2 3.03 16.38 -2.02
C ALA A 2 4.21 16.88 -1.17
N LYS A 3 3.92 17.75 -0.19
CA LYS A 3 4.92 18.28 0.74
C LYS A 3 5.31 17.17 1.72
N LEU A 4 6.53 16.67 1.63
CA LEU A 4 7.08 15.69 2.56
C LEU A 4 7.36 16.36 3.92
N LEU A 5 6.94 15.70 5.01
CA LEU A 5 7.11 16.16 6.39
C LEU A 5 8.21 15.40 7.11
N ASN A 6 8.77 16.00 8.15
CA ASN A 6 9.63 15.28 9.09
C ASN A 6 8.80 14.33 9.96
N LEU A 7 9.44 13.26 10.48
CA LEU A 7 8.78 12.31 11.40
C LEU A 7 8.10 13.00 12.59
N GLN A 8 8.74 14.02 13.16
CA GLN A 8 8.23 14.74 14.32
C GLN A 8 7.03 15.62 13.95
N GLU A 9 7.06 16.27 12.78
CA GLU A 9 5.95 17.10 12.29
C GLU A 9 4.73 16.25 11.94
N TRP A 10 4.96 15.10 11.31
CA TRP A 10 3.92 14.10 11.05
C TRP A 10 3.30 13.62 12.38
N ALA A 11 4.12 13.24 13.35
CA ALA A 11 3.63 12.75 14.64
C ALA A 11 2.80 13.80 15.41
N ASN A 12 3.23 15.07 15.39
CA ASN A 12 2.49 16.18 16.00
C ASN A 12 1.14 16.44 15.33
N SER A 13 1.05 16.16 14.03
CA SER A 13 -0.18 16.35 13.24
C SER A 13 -1.13 15.16 13.39
N THR A 14 -0.60 13.95 13.54
CA THR A 14 -1.39 12.71 13.64
C THR A 14 -1.84 12.40 15.07
N TYR A 15 -1.02 12.70 16.08
CA TYR A 15 -1.27 12.33 17.47
C TYR A 15 -1.35 13.55 18.36
N SER A 16 -2.33 13.57 19.28
CA SER A 16 -2.41 14.59 20.32
C SER A 16 -1.23 14.52 21.30
N THR A 17 -0.69 13.32 21.53
CA THR A 17 0.49 13.07 22.36
C THR A 17 1.56 12.36 21.52
N PRO A 18 2.48 13.11 20.89
CA PRO A 18 3.44 12.54 19.97
C PRO A 18 4.42 11.61 20.71
N PRO A 19 4.71 10.41 20.18
CA PRO A 19 5.75 9.55 20.73
C PRO A 19 7.15 10.13 20.49
N SER A 20 8.13 9.63 21.23
CA SER A 20 9.52 10.10 21.10
C SER A 20 10.10 9.85 19.70
N LEU A 21 11.05 10.70 19.29
CA LEU A 21 11.74 10.59 17.99
C LEU A 21 12.35 9.19 17.76
N SER A 22 12.92 8.59 18.81
CA SER A 22 13.48 7.24 18.80
C SER A 22 12.45 6.19 18.40
N THR A 23 11.23 6.32 18.94
CA THR A 23 10.10 5.44 18.64
C THR A 23 9.63 5.61 17.20
N LEU A 24 9.54 6.84 16.72
CA LEU A 24 9.18 7.16 15.34
C LEU A 24 10.19 6.59 14.34
N ARG A 25 11.50 6.74 14.62
CA ARG A 25 12.57 6.14 13.79
C ARG A 25 12.49 4.61 13.80
N ARG A 26 12.17 4.01 14.94
CA ARG A 26 11.95 2.56 15.04
C ARG A 26 10.76 2.11 14.19
N TRP A 27 9.64 2.85 14.20
CA TRP A 27 8.50 2.55 13.33
C TRP A 27 8.83 2.66 11.84
N ALA A 28 9.61 3.66 11.44
CA ALA A 28 10.09 3.78 10.07
C ALA A 28 10.95 2.56 9.65
N ARG A 29 11.88 2.12 10.52
CA ARG A 29 12.73 0.94 10.27
C ARG A 29 11.96 -0.37 10.26
N GLU A 30 10.95 -0.51 11.11
CA GLU A 30 10.09 -1.70 11.20
C GLU A 30 8.98 -1.72 10.13
N GLY A 31 8.86 -0.68 9.29
CA GLY A 31 7.82 -0.62 8.26
C GLY A 31 6.41 -0.43 8.80
N ARG A 32 6.25 0.21 9.97
CA ARG A 32 4.95 0.48 10.60
C ARG A 32 4.28 1.77 10.13
N ILE A 33 4.84 2.46 9.13
CA ILE A 33 4.29 3.70 8.55
C ILE A 33 4.05 3.42 7.07
N TYR A 34 2.85 3.70 6.59
CA TYR A 34 2.45 3.51 5.20
C TYR A 34 1.83 4.78 4.61
N PRO A 35 2.29 5.28 3.44
CA PRO A 35 3.37 4.75 2.62
C PRO A 35 4.74 4.84 3.30
N ALA A 36 5.69 4.01 2.82
CA ALA A 36 7.00 3.87 3.45
C ALA A 36 7.74 5.22 3.49
N PRO A 37 8.33 5.60 4.64
CA PRO A 37 9.16 6.80 4.74
C PRO A 37 10.36 6.74 3.80
N GLU A 38 10.70 7.86 3.18
CA GLU A 38 11.91 7.99 2.36
C GLU A 38 13.06 8.50 3.23
N LEU A 39 14.24 7.89 3.11
CA LEU A 39 15.44 8.36 3.79
C LEU A 39 16.14 9.41 2.92
N HIS A 40 16.07 10.68 3.35
CA HIS A 40 16.74 11.80 2.69
C HIS A 40 17.96 12.19 3.54
N GLY A 41 19.14 11.67 3.17
CA GLY A 41 20.38 11.90 3.92
C GLY A 41 20.34 11.25 5.31
N LYS A 42 20.24 12.07 6.36
CA LYS A 42 20.17 11.60 7.77
C LYS A 42 18.75 11.58 8.35
N GLU A 43 17.76 12.06 7.59
CA GLU A 43 16.40 12.26 8.07
C GLU A 43 15.40 11.44 7.28
N TYR A 44 14.36 10.97 7.96
CA TYR A 44 13.21 10.34 7.31
C TYR A 44 12.18 11.39 6.95
N LYS A 45 11.72 11.33 5.70
CA LYS A 45 10.67 12.15 5.13
C LYS A 45 9.42 11.28 4.94
N VAL A 46 8.31 11.75 5.47
CA VAL A 46 7.03 11.02 5.51
C VAL A 46 5.98 11.85 4.80
N GLN A 47 5.07 11.18 4.09
CA GLN A 47 3.93 11.86 3.49
C GLN A 47 2.92 12.26 4.58
N PRO A 48 2.28 13.44 4.48
CA PRO A 48 1.33 13.91 5.50
C PRO A 48 0.12 13.00 5.67
N ASP A 49 -0.25 12.31 4.59
CA ASP A 49 -1.31 11.32 4.47
C ASP A 49 -0.88 9.90 4.89
N ALA A 50 0.35 9.74 5.42
CA ALA A 50 0.80 8.45 5.93
C ALA A 50 0.07 8.04 7.22
N ILE A 51 -0.21 6.75 7.31
CA ILE A 51 -0.90 6.12 8.43
C ILE A 51 0.03 5.17 9.16
N TYR A 52 -0.15 5.08 10.48
CA TYR A 52 0.49 4.04 11.27
C TYR A 52 -0.22 2.70 11.09
N VAL A 53 0.56 1.65 10.85
CA VAL A 53 0.12 0.30 10.55
C VAL A 53 0.62 -0.65 11.64
N ASP A 54 -0.32 -1.27 12.36
CA ASP A 54 0.03 -2.30 13.33
C ASP A 54 0.38 -3.62 12.62
N PRO A 55 1.62 -4.13 12.75
CA PRO A 55 2.03 -5.37 12.09
C PRO A 55 1.30 -6.62 12.62
N SER A 56 0.74 -6.54 13.83
CA SER A 56 -0.08 -7.62 14.40
C SER A 56 -1.45 -7.75 13.72
N LYS A 57 -1.95 -6.69 13.07
CA LYS A 57 -3.21 -6.70 12.32
C LYS A 57 -2.96 -7.26 10.91
N LYS A 58 -2.77 -8.59 10.83
CA LYS A 58 -2.44 -9.36 9.62
C LYS A 58 -3.45 -9.25 8.45
N ASN A 59 -4.54 -8.51 8.63
CA ASN A 59 -5.66 -8.39 7.70
C ASN A 59 -5.68 -7.09 6.89
N LEU A 60 -4.57 -6.36 6.84
CA LEU A 60 -4.44 -5.14 6.03
C LEU A 60 -3.93 -5.43 4.61
N ARG A 61 -4.22 -6.60 4.03
CA ARG A 61 -4.23 -6.67 2.56
C ARG A 61 -5.30 -5.67 2.16
N PRO A 62 -4.97 -4.55 1.47
CA PRO A 62 -6.02 -3.80 0.80
C PRO A 62 -6.72 -4.87 -0.02
N LYS A 63 -8.02 -5.06 0.19
CA LYS A 63 -8.78 -5.84 -0.79
C LYS A 63 -8.53 -5.09 -2.08
N SER A 64 -7.60 -5.60 -2.90
CA SER A 64 -7.40 -5.13 -4.26
C SER A 64 -8.81 -4.97 -4.75
N LYS A 65 -9.22 -3.72 -5.05
CA LYS A 65 -10.55 -3.47 -5.61
C LYS A 65 -10.59 -4.48 -6.72
N ARG A 66 -11.40 -5.55 -6.55
CA ARG A 66 -11.46 -6.63 -7.52
C ARG A 66 -11.87 -5.86 -8.76
N LEU A 67 -10.91 -5.58 -9.65
CA LEU A 67 -11.19 -5.05 -10.97
C LEU A 67 -12.22 -6.06 -11.44
N ALA A 68 -13.46 -5.62 -11.57
CA ALA A 68 -14.57 -6.49 -11.91
C ALA A 68 -14.07 -7.25 -13.12
N LEU A 69 -13.75 -8.53 -12.92
CA LEU A 69 -13.19 -9.35 -13.99
C LEU A 69 -14.22 -9.21 -15.10
N PRO A 70 -13.83 -8.77 -16.31
CA PRO A 70 -14.77 -8.68 -17.40
C PRO A 70 -15.47 -10.05 -17.48
N THR A 71 -16.79 -10.03 -17.62
CA THR A 71 -17.74 -11.14 -17.53
C THR A 71 -17.50 -12.27 -18.56
N GLY A 72 -16.30 -12.42 -19.11
CA GLY A 72 -15.84 -13.64 -19.76
C GLY A 72 -15.15 -14.49 -18.69
N GLY A 73 -15.81 -15.58 -18.30
CA GLY A 73 -15.44 -16.49 -17.23
C GLY A 73 -13.98 -16.94 -17.19
N THR A 74 -13.64 -17.64 -16.11
CA THR A 74 -12.29 -18.14 -15.88
C THR A 74 -11.78 -18.93 -17.10
N LEU A 75 -10.45 -18.99 -17.31
CA LEU A 75 -9.86 -19.83 -18.36
C LEU A 75 -10.40 -21.27 -18.32
N LEU A 76 -10.74 -21.75 -17.13
CA LEU A 76 -11.37 -23.06 -16.92
C LEU A 76 -12.75 -23.13 -17.61
N GLU A 77 -13.61 -22.12 -17.41
CA GLU A 77 -14.92 -22.03 -18.09
C GLU A 77 -14.77 -21.97 -19.63
N ARG A 78 -13.75 -21.27 -20.13
CA ARG A 78 -13.48 -21.17 -21.58
C ARG A 78 -12.97 -22.49 -22.18
N LEU A 79 -12.27 -23.29 -21.39
CA LEU A 79 -11.75 -24.60 -21.79
C LEU A 79 -12.83 -25.68 -21.68
N THR A 80 -13.71 -25.61 -20.68
CA THR A 80 -14.83 -26.55 -20.53
C THR A 80 -15.93 -26.30 -21.55
N HIS A 81 -16.21 -25.04 -21.88
CA HIS A 81 -17.12 -24.65 -22.95
C HIS A 81 -16.29 -24.32 -24.19
N GLY A 82 -15.76 -25.35 -24.87
CA GLY A 82 -14.84 -25.18 -26.00
C GLY A 82 -15.33 -24.17 -27.05
N GLU A 83 -14.77 -22.95 -27.02
CA GLU A 83 -14.89 -22.02 -28.13
C GLU A 83 -14.08 -22.56 -29.30
N LYS A 84 -14.76 -22.82 -30.42
CA LYS A 84 -14.14 -23.14 -31.70
C LYS A 84 -13.10 -22.06 -32.03
N ALA A 85 -11.83 -22.47 -32.13
CA ALA A 85 -10.76 -21.60 -32.60
C ALA A 85 -11.21 -20.88 -33.87
N SER A 86 -11.23 -19.55 -33.83
CA SER A 86 -11.50 -18.71 -35.00
C SER A 86 -10.48 -19.07 -36.08
N THR A 87 -10.95 -19.66 -37.16
CA THR A 87 -10.13 -19.97 -38.34
C THR A 87 -9.66 -18.66 -38.95
N LEU A 88 -8.41 -18.30 -38.68
CA LEU A 88 -7.68 -17.24 -39.35
C LEU A 88 -7.63 -17.59 -40.85
N ARG A 89 -8.49 -16.94 -41.65
CA ARG A 89 -8.45 -17.00 -43.11
C ARG A 89 -7.17 -16.34 -43.61
N ARG A 90 -6.43 -17.02 -44.48
CA ARG A 90 -5.48 -16.43 -45.42
C ARG A 90 -5.85 -16.86 -46.82
#